data_AF-X1VEA2-F1
#
_entry.id   AF-X1VEA2-F1
#
_cell.length_a   1.000
_cell.length_b   1.000
_cell.length_c   1.000
_cell.angle_alpha   90.00
_cell.angle_beta   90.00
_cell.angle_gamma   90.00
#
_symmetry.space_group_name_H-M   'P 1'
#
loop_
_entity.id
_entity.type
_entity.pdbx_description
1 polymer ?
#
loop_
_entity_poly.entity_id
_entity_poly.type
_entity_poly.pdbx_seq_one_letter_code
_entity_poly.pdbx_strand_id
1 'polypeptide(L)' 'GDVNNCPEEEAVAVIYAQHWAESDAHPDPEAAQKLQQTYGVEKTEAIHLMLRMIRLGNLLGNSWDYLLYRISFGKWRG' A
#
# COMPACT_ATOMS: atom_id res chain seq x y z
N GLY A 1 4.97 -20.70 1.45
CA GLY A 1 5.64 -19.83 2.43
C GLY A 1 5.08 -20.20 3.77
N ASP A 2 5.94 -20.55 4.71
CA ASP A 2 5.57 -20.93 6.06
C ASP A 2 4.98 -19.72 6.80
N VAL A 3 3.76 -19.85 7.31
CA VAL A 3 2.99 -18.79 7.98
C VAL A 3 3.19 -18.80 9.50
N ASN A 4 4.04 -19.66 10.04
CA ASN A 4 4.15 -19.86 11.48
C ASN A 4 5.14 -18.92 12.20
N ASN A 5 5.70 -17.92 11.52
CA ASN A 5 6.71 -17.04 12.13
C ASN A 5 6.49 -15.54 11.88
N CYS A 6 5.24 -15.14 11.60
CA CYS A 6 4.87 -13.73 11.60
C CYS A 6 4.46 -13.39 13.04
N PRO A 7 5.19 -12.51 13.76
CA PRO A 7 4.76 -12.03 15.07
C PRO A 7 3.32 -11.52 14.97
N GLU A 8 2.48 -11.80 15.98
CA GLU A 8 1.07 -11.31 15.99
C GLU A 8 0.99 -9.80 15.75
N GLU A 9 2.05 -9.07 16.10
CA GLU A 9 2.23 -7.68 15.75
C GLU A 9 2.08 -7.47 14.23
N GLU A 10 2.89 -8.12 13.39
CA GLU A 10 2.93 -7.93 11.93
C GLU A 10 1.60 -8.22 11.23
N ALA A 11 0.83 -9.18 11.75
CA ALA A 11 -0.50 -9.50 11.23
C ALA A 11 -1.45 -8.28 11.29
N VAL A 12 -1.36 -7.45 12.33
CA VAL A 12 -2.18 -6.22 12.46
C VAL A 12 -1.84 -5.22 11.35
N ALA A 13 -0.55 -5.06 11.01
CA ALA A 13 -0.14 -4.16 9.94
C ALA A 13 -0.59 -4.66 8.56
N VAL A 14 -0.57 -5.97 8.32
CA VAL A 14 -1.03 -6.56 7.05
C VAL A 14 -2.54 -6.40 6.88
N ILE A 15 -3.33 -6.70 7.91
CA ILE A 15 -4.79 -6.51 7.90
C ILE A 15 -5.14 -5.04 7.69
N TYR A 16 -4.41 -4.15 8.36
CA TYR A 16 -4.58 -2.71 8.18
C TYR A 16 -4.26 -2.25 6.76
N ALA A 17 -3.16 -2.74 6.18
CA ALA A 17 -2.76 -2.42 4.82
C ALA A 17 -3.80 -2.86 3.78
N GLN A 18 -4.40 -4.04 3.97
CA GLN A 18 -5.51 -4.52 3.14
C GLN A 18 -6.72 -3.60 3.25
N HIS A 19 -7.16 -3.28 4.47
CA HIS A 19 -8.28 -2.37 4.68
C HIS A 19 -8.00 -0.98 4.08
N TRP A 20 -6.80 -0.45 4.25
CA TRP A 20 -6.39 0.84 3.67
C TRP A 20 -6.46 0.84 2.14
N ALA A 21 -6.07 -0.26 1.50
CA ALA A 21 -6.12 -0.42 0.05
C ALA A 21 -7.57 -0.56 -0.46
N GLU A 22 -8.42 -1.32 0.25
CA GLU A 22 -9.84 -1.50 -0.08
C GLU A 22 -10.67 -0.22 0.13
N SER A 23 -10.34 0.58 1.15
CA SER A 23 -11.01 1.84 1.45
C SER A 23 -10.53 3.02 0.60
N ASP A 24 -9.83 2.77 -0.51
CA ASP A 24 -9.26 3.80 -1.39
C ASP A 24 -8.46 4.88 -0.65
N ALA A 25 -7.57 4.44 0.26
CA ALA A 25 -6.78 5.30 1.14
C ALA A 25 -7.56 6.11 2.19
N HIS A 26 -8.83 5.75 2.47
CA HIS A 26 -9.67 6.28 3.55
C HIS A 26 -9.95 5.20 4.62
N PRO A 27 -8.93 4.73 5.35
CA PRO A 27 -9.14 3.74 6.40
C PRO A 27 -10.07 4.30 7.50
N ASP A 28 -10.86 3.43 8.12
CA ASP A 28 -11.68 3.83 9.26
C ASP A 28 -10.80 4.38 10.41
N PRO A 29 -11.18 5.52 11.04
CA PRO A 29 -10.47 6.03 12.22
C PRO A 29 -10.31 4.98 13.33
N GLU A 30 -11.25 4.05 13.50
CA GLU A 30 -11.14 2.96 14.49
C GLU A 30 -9.97 2.02 14.16
N ALA A 31 -9.81 1.65 12.88
CA ALA A 31 -8.71 0.81 12.42
C ALA A 31 -7.36 1.52 12.56
N ALA A 32 -7.31 2.83 12.28
CA ALA A 32 -6.10 3.64 12.45
C ALA A 32 -5.72 3.77 13.93
N GLN A 33 -6.70 3.93 14.81
CA GLN A 33 -6.49 4.00 16.26
C GLN A 33 -5.98 2.67 16.82
N LYS A 34 -6.52 1.54 16.35
CA LYS A 34 -6.04 0.21 16.73
C LYS A 34 -4.59 -0.02 16.30
N LEU A 35 -4.21 0.38 15.08
CA LEU A 35 -2.84 0.31 14.61
C LEU A 35 -1.90 1.18 15.47
N GLN A 36 -2.33 2.39 15.82
CA GLN A 36 -1.57 3.30 16.67
C GLN A 36 -1.40 2.78 18.10
N GLN A 37 -2.40 2.10 18.65
CA GLN A 37 -2.29 1.45 19.96
C GLN A 37 -1.30 0.28 19.96
N THR A 38 -1.23 -0.49 18.88
CA THR A 38 -0.31 -1.64 18.74
C THR A 38 1.13 -1.21 18.46
N TYR A 39 1.32 -0.18 17.63
CA TYR A 39 2.64 0.16 17.08
C TYR A 39 3.21 1.50 17.55
N GLY A 40 2.37 2.35 18.14
CA GLY A 40 2.71 3.73 18.45
C GLY A 40 2.60 4.66 17.23
N VAL A 41 2.50 5.96 17.50
CA VAL A 41 2.28 7.01 16.51
C VAL A 41 3.35 6.99 15.41
N GLU A 42 4.62 6.86 15.79
CA GLU A 42 5.76 6.99 14.89
C GLU A 42 5.79 5.89 13.83
N LYS A 43 5.51 4.64 14.24
CA LYS A 43 5.42 3.50 13.31
C LYS A 43 4.16 3.57 12.45
N THR A 44 3.03 4.00 13.00
CA THR A 44 1.79 4.19 12.24
C THR A 44 1.97 5.19 11.10
N GLU A 45 2.60 6.34 11.36
CA GLU A 45 2.92 7.33 10.34
C GLU A 45 3.85 6.75 9.26
N ALA A 46 4.89 6.00 9.66
CA ALA A 46 5.77 5.33 8.70
C ALA A 46 5.02 4.34 7.80
N ILE A 47 4.10 3.55 8.36
CA ILE A 47 3.24 2.62 7.61
C ILE A 47 2.36 3.40 6.61
N HIS A 48 1.72 4.49 7.04
CA HIS A 48 0.89 5.32 6.15
C HIS A 48 1.69 5.94 5.00
N LEU A 49 2.88 6.45 5.29
CA LEU A 49 3.79 6.99 4.28
C LEU A 49 4.16 5.90 3.26
N MET A 50 4.51 4.70 3.72
CA MET A 50 4.89 3.60 2.83
C MET A 50 3.71 3.15 1.96
N LEU A 51 2.50 3.04 2.53
CA LEU A 51 1.27 2.69 1.78
C LEU A 51 0.96 3.74 0.70
N ARG A 52 1.08 5.03 1.02
CA ARG A 52 0.91 6.12 0.05
C ARG A 52 1.96 6.06 -1.05
N MET A 53 3.22 5.83 -0.70
CA MET A 53 4.31 5.69 -1.67
C MET A 53 4.07 4.53 -2.64
N ILE A 54 3.62 3.37 -2.13
CA ILE A 54 3.27 2.21 -2.96
C ILE A 54 2.09 2.54 -3.89
N ARG A 55 1.03 3.17 -3.37
CA ARG A 55 -0.13 3.56 -4.19
C ARG A 55 0.25 4.56 -5.27
N LEU A 56 1.06 5.57 -4.94
CA LEU A 56 1.59 6.53 -5.90
C LEU A 56 2.45 5.83 -6.95
N GLY A 57 3.34 4.91 -6.54
CA GLY A 57 4.14 4.10 -7.44
C GLY A 57 3.30 3.29 -8.41
N ASN A 58 2.23 2.63 -7.93
CA ASN A 58 1.31 1.86 -8.77
C ASN A 58 0.56 2.75 -9.77
N LEU A 59 0.05 3.91 -9.33
CA LEU A 59 -0.65 4.84 -10.21
C LEU A 59 0.29 5.46 -11.25
N LEU A 60 1.50 5.84 -10.84
CA LEU A 60 2.53 6.37 -11.73
C LEU A 60 3.00 5.31 -12.72
N GLY A 61 3.24 4.07 -12.29
CA GLY A 61 3.62 2.96 -13.17
C GLY A 61 2.56 2.69 -14.23
N ASN A 62 1.30 2.53 -13.82
CA ASN A 62 0.18 2.36 -14.76
C ASN A 62 0.03 3.54 -15.73
N SER A 63 0.21 4.76 -15.24
CA SER A 63 0.13 5.97 -16.07
C SER A 63 1.32 6.10 -17.01
N TRP A 64 2.52 5.71 -16.56
CA TRP A 64 3.76 5.75 -17.33
C TRP A 64 3.76 4.68 -18.41
N ASP A 65 3.32 3.47 -18.12
CA ASP A 65 3.13 2.40 -19.11
C ASP A 65 2.12 2.83 -20.18
N TYR A 66 1.01 3.46 -19.78
CA TYR A 66 0.04 4.01 -20.73
C TYR A 66 0.65 5.15 -21.58
N LEU A 67 1.41 6.05 -20.95
CA LEU A 67 2.09 7.15 -21.64
C LEU A 67 3.16 6.63 -22.61
N LEU A 68 3.97 5.66 -22.20
CA LEU A 68 4.96 5.00 -23.05
C LEU A 68 4.29 4.26 -24.21
N TYR A 69 3.19 3.55 -23.95
CA TYR A 69 2.41 2.90 -25.01
C TYR A 69 1.86 3.93 -26.01
N ARG A 70 1.37 5.07 -25.51
CA ARG A 70 0.85 6.18 -26.32
C ARG A 70 1.94 6.86 -27.15
N ILE A 71 3.10 7.15 -26.56
CA ILE A 71 4.24 7.82 -27.22
C ILE A 71 4.95 6.87 -28.19
N SER A 72 5.08 5.59 -27.83
CA SER A 72 5.74 4.59 -28.68
C SER A 72 4.89 4.14 -29.87
N PHE A 73 3.63 4.58 -30.00
CA PHE A 73 2.71 4.19 -31.09
C PHE A 73 2.66 2.65 -31.29
N GLY A 74 2.83 1.87 -30.22
CA GLY A 74 2.86 0.40 -30.30
C GLY A 74 4.08 -0.20 -31.01
N LYS A 75 5.12 0.57 -31.34
CA LYS A 75 6.29 0.08 -32.11
C LYS A 75 7.24 -0.88 -31.38
N TRP A 76 6.99 -1.17 -30.10
CA TRP A 76 7.76 -2.14 -29.30
C TRP A 76 7.04 -3.49 -29.14
N ARG A 77 6.07 -3.79 -30.01
CA ARG A 77 5.68 -5.17 -30.36
C ARG A 77 5.87 -5.36 -31.85
N GLY A 78 7.12 -5.45 -32.27
CA GLY A 78 7.57 -5.92 -33.57
C GLY A 78 8.75 -6.84 -33.36
#